data_AF-A0A8H8CUS8-F1
#
_entry.id   AF-A0A8H8CUS8-F1
#
_cell.length_a   1.000
_cell.length_b   1.000
_cell.length_c   1.000
_cell.angle_alpha   90.00
_cell.angle_beta   90.00
_cell.angle_gamma   90.00
#
_symmetry.space_group_name_H-M   'P 1'
#
loop_
_entity.id
_entity.type
_entity.pdbx_description
1 polymer ?
#
loop_
_entity_poly.entity_id
_entity_poly.type
_entity_poly.pdbx_seq_one_letter_code
_entity_poly.pdbx_strand_id
1 'polypeptide(L)'
;MFFTVVLKYAALLMTTSAASLPATIPGFEAGIRTVCFDETPNLHCYSGGNDIPQNVDPADVSFIASYLRAYGRQTRIGRLFTMKAADASDCGEWALYARGTAAAYAKKINMTYDSSVLFSDIADTIDGGKKSEADSILKCQADGGSFGTQIADVAAPAYVTPEYVEAGFKPDGILIKIVSNKEL
;
A
#
# COMPACT_ATOMS: atom_id res chain seq x y z
N MET A 1 -68.99 30.03 -4.93
CA MET A 1 -69.23 29.40 -3.62
C MET A 1 -69.04 27.90 -3.78
N PHE A 2 -67.83 27.39 -3.56
CA PHE A 2 -67.56 25.97 -3.25
C PHE A 2 -66.25 25.90 -2.46
N PHE A 3 -66.28 25.04 -1.45
CA PHE A 3 -65.42 24.99 -0.27
C PHE A 3 -64.07 24.26 -0.51
N THR A 4 -63.13 24.58 0.38
CA THR A 4 -61.88 23.89 0.81
C THR A 4 -61.83 22.36 0.59
N VAL A 5 -60.67 21.71 0.41
CA VAL A 5 -59.83 21.18 1.52
C VAL A 5 -58.34 21.09 1.12
N VAL A 6 -57.46 21.63 1.96
CA VAL A 6 -56.01 21.35 1.96
C VAL A 6 -55.76 20.20 2.95
N LEU A 7 -55.45 19.00 2.46
CA LEU A 7 -55.00 17.90 3.33
C LEU A 7 -53.53 18.13 3.73
N LYS A 8 -53.31 18.45 5.01
CA LYS A 8 -51.98 18.40 5.64
C LYS A 8 -51.65 16.95 6.01
N TYR A 9 -50.79 16.30 5.25
CA TYR A 9 -50.17 15.04 5.67
C TYR A 9 -48.98 15.34 6.58
N ALA A 10 -49.13 15.07 7.88
CA ALA A 10 -48.01 15.02 8.82
C ALA A 10 -47.39 13.62 8.76
N ALA A 11 -46.22 13.49 8.13
CA ALA A 11 -45.44 12.26 8.16
C ALA A 11 -44.71 12.17 9.51
N LEU A 12 -45.10 11.18 10.32
CA LEU A 12 -44.44 10.86 11.58
C LEU A 12 -43.19 10.03 11.29
N LEU A 13 -42.02 10.65 11.25
CA LEU A 13 -40.73 9.95 11.14
C LEU A 13 -40.38 9.34 12.51
N MET A 14 -40.56 8.02 12.65
CA MET A 14 -39.97 7.29 13.77
C MET A 14 -38.48 7.04 13.48
N THR A 15 -37.61 7.85 14.08
CA THR A 15 -36.16 7.62 14.07
C THR A 15 -35.81 6.59 15.14
N THR A 16 -35.66 5.33 14.77
CA THR A 16 -35.04 4.33 15.65
C THR A 16 -33.53 4.42 15.51
N SER A 17 -32.88 5.19 16.39
CA SER A 17 -31.42 5.16 16.54
C SER A 17 -31.02 3.87 17.27
N ALA A 18 -30.66 2.83 16.52
CA ALA A 18 -29.94 1.70 17.09
C ALA A 18 -28.50 2.14 17.34
N ALA A 19 -28.22 2.63 18.55
CA ALA A 19 -26.85 2.83 19.01
C ALA A 19 -26.20 1.46 19.23
N SER A 20 -25.46 0.96 18.26
CA SER A 20 -24.58 -0.19 18.44
C SER A 20 -23.44 0.23 19.37
N LEU A 21 -23.47 -0.22 20.63
CA LEU A 21 -22.33 -0.12 21.52
C LEU A 21 -21.17 -0.97 20.96
N PRO A 22 -19.93 -0.47 20.92
CA PRO A 22 -18.78 -1.30 20.58
C PRO A 22 -18.64 -2.39 21.65
N ALA A 23 -18.72 -3.65 21.24
CA ALA A 23 -18.45 -4.79 22.10
C ALA A 23 -16.93 -4.89 22.32
N THR A 24 -16.40 -4.18 23.30
CA THR A 24 -15.03 -4.41 23.78
C THR A 24 -15.03 -5.67 24.63
N ILE A 25 -14.43 -6.76 24.14
CA ILE A 25 -14.25 -7.99 24.92
C ILE A 25 -13.14 -7.73 25.95
N PRO A 26 -13.42 -7.77 27.27
CA PRO A 26 -12.38 -7.59 28.29
C PRO A 26 -11.35 -8.71 28.16
N GLY A 27 -10.08 -8.36 27.95
CA GLY A 27 -8.97 -9.31 27.82
C GLY A 27 -8.63 -9.74 26.40
N PHE A 28 -9.28 -9.20 25.36
CA PHE A 28 -8.78 -9.29 23.99
C PHE A 28 -8.01 -8.01 23.64
N GLU A 29 -6.71 -7.99 23.93
CA GLU A 29 -5.81 -7.09 23.21
C GLU A 29 -5.59 -7.72 21.84
N ALA A 30 -5.97 -7.01 20.77
CA ALA A 30 -5.48 -7.33 19.44
C ALA A 30 -3.95 -7.17 19.47
N GLY A 31 -3.24 -8.24 19.76
CA GLY A 31 -1.78 -8.23 19.82
C GLY A 31 -1.24 -7.69 18.50
N ILE A 32 -0.34 -6.72 18.58
CA ILE A 32 0.39 -6.23 17.40
C ILE A 32 1.06 -7.45 16.78
N ARG A 33 0.61 -7.85 15.58
CA ARG A 33 1.27 -8.93 14.84
C ARG A 33 2.67 -8.44 14.51
N THR A 34 3.69 -9.12 15.00
CA THR A 34 5.09 -8.73 14.73
C THR A 34 5.49 -9.02 13.28
N VAL A 35 4.83 -9.99 12.63
CA VAL A 35 5.05 -10.40 11.23
C VAL A 35 3.71 -10.69 10.54
N CYS A 36 3.63 -10.33 9.25
CA CYS A 36 2.42 -10.35 8.44
C CYS A 36 2.29 -11.57 7.54
N PHE A 37 1.52 -12.58 7.98
CA PHE A 37 1.19 -13.79 7.22
C PHE A 37 2.44 -14.47 6.58
N ASP A 38 2.25 -15.41 5.65
CA ASP A 38 3.34 -16.11 4.95
C ASP A 38 4.01 -15.25 3.85
N GLU A 39 3.81 -13.92 3.85
CA GLU A 39 4.43 -13.00 2.90
C GLU A 39 5.86 -12.69 3.33
N THR A 40 6.81 -12.92 2.41
CA THR A 40 8.25 -12.73 2.67
C THR A 40 8.80 -11.60 1.79
N PRO A 41 9.93 -10.97 2.15
CA PRO A 41 10.56 -9.95 1.32
C PRO A 41 11.18 -10.50 0.03
N ASN A 42 11.19 -11.82 -0.20
CA ASN A 42 11.69 -12.42 -1.43
C ASN A 42 10.74 -12.11 -2.60
N LEU A 43 11.28 -12.04 -3.82
CA LEU A 43 10.46 -11.88 -5.01
C LEU A 43 9.55 -13.10 -5.16
N HIS A 44 8.24 -12.85 -5.16
CA HIS A 44 7.20 -13.86 -5.34
C HIS A 44 6.31 -13.45 -6.51
N CYS A 45 6.34 -14.21 -7.59
CA CYS A 45 5.41 -14.07 -8.70
C CYS A 45 4.15 -14.88 -8.39
N TYR A 46 2.96 -14.34 -8.68
CA TYR A 46 1.69 -15.01 -8.36
C TYR A 46 1.33 -16.10 -9.40
N SER A 47 2.27 -17.00 -9.65
CA SER A 47 2.20 -18.05 -10.67
C SER A 47 2.32 -19.48 -10.09
N GLY A 48 2.46 -19.62 -8.77
CA GLY A 48 2.54 -20.90 -8.08
C GLY A 48 1.20 -21.64 -8.00
N GLY A 49 1.24 -22.92 -7.59
CA GLY A 49 0.07 -23.81 -7.67
C GLY A 49 -1.18 -23.37 -6.90
N ASN A 50 -1.01 -22.56 -5.85
CA ASN A 50 -2.12 -21.96 -5.09
C ASN A 50 -2.26 -20.44 -5.32
N ASP A 51 -1.42 -19.85 -6.17
CA ASP A 51 -1.49 -18.43 -6.49
C ASP A 51 -2.56 -18.18 -7.56
N ILE A 52 -3.00 -16.92 -7.64
CA ILE A 52 -3.91 -16.44 -8.69
C ILE A 52 -3.15 -15.39 -9.49
N PRO A 53 -2.80 -15.66 -10.77
CA PRO A 53 -2.22 -14.66 -11.66
C PRO A 53 -3.09 -13.42 -11.76
N GLN A 54 -2.46 -12.25 -11.75
CA GLN A 54 -3.15 -10.97 -11.69
C GLN A 54 -3.55 -10.44 -13.08
N ASN A 55 -3.11 -11.08 -14.16
CA ASN A 55 -3.41 -10.70 -15.54
C ASN A 55 -3.18 -9.20 -15.81
N VAL A 56 -2.05 -8.68 -15.32
CA VAL A 56 -1.64 -7.29 -15.52
C VAL A 56 -0.89 -7.12 -16.84
N ASP A 57 -1.00 -5.97 -17.47
CA ASP A 57 -0.18 -5.59 -18.61
C ASP A 57 1.19 -5.08 -18.12
N PRO A 58 2.32 -5.71 -18.51
CA PRO A 58 3.65 -5.24 -18.13
C PRO A 58 3.92 -3.77 -18.50
N ALA A 59 3.27 -3.23 -19.53
CA ALA A 59 3.38 -1.82 -19.87
C ALA A 59 2.77 -0.90 -18.80
N ASP A 60 1.64 -1.29 -18.21
CA ASP A 60 1.02 -0.56 -17.10
C ASP A 60 1.92 -0.63 -15.85
N VAL A 61 2.52 -1.79 -15.57
CA VAL A 61 3.47 -1.99 -14.46
C VAL A 61 4.71 -1.09 -14.62
N SER A 62 5.30 -1.07 -15.82
CA SER A 62 6.43 -0.19 -16.13
C SER A 62 6.07 1.29 -16.02
N PHE A 63 4.84 1.65 -16.41
CA PHE A 63 4.34 3.02 -16.26
C PHE A 63 4.23 3.41 -14.79
N ILE A 64 3.67 2.54 -13.93
CA ILE A 64 3.58 2.78 -12.49
C ILE A 64 4.97 3.06 -11.90
N ALA A 65 5.97 2.23 -12.21
CA ALA A 65 7.34 2.44 -11.73
C ALA A 65 7.90 3.80 -12.20
N SER A 66 7.72 4.13 -13.48
CA SER A 66 8.14 5.41 -14.06
C SER A 66 7.48 6.61 -13.37
N TYR A 67 6.19 6.51 -13.07
CA TYR A 67 5.43 7.54 -12.36
C TYR A 67 5.94 7.72 -10.93
N LEU A 68 6.07 6.64 -10.15
CA LEU A 68 6.55 6.70 -8.77
C LEU A 68 7.97 7.28 -8.71
N ARG A 69 8.85 6.89 -9.64
CA ARG A 69 10.20 7.46 -9.75
C ARG A 69 10.17 8.97 -10.05
N ALA A 70 9.29 9.41 -10.95
CA ALA A 70 9.12 10.83 -11.25
C ALA A 70 8.57 11.61 -10.05
N TYR A 71 7.59 11.06 -9.35
CA TYR A 71 7.01 11.62 -8.13
C TYR A 71 8.07 11.76 -7.00
N GLY A 72 8.91 10.74 -6.85
CA GLY A 72 10.06 10.75 -5.94
C GLY A 72 11.04 11.89 -6.19
N ARG A 73 11.27 12.24 -7.47
CA ARG A 73 12.20 13.30 -7.90
C ARG A 73 11.65 14.72 -7.78
N GLN A 74 10.40 14.90 -7.36
CA GLN A 74 9.83 16.24 -7.15
C GLN A 74 10.45 16.96 -5.95
N THR A 75 11.12 16.25 -5.04
CA THR A 75 11.93 16.84 -3.97
C THR A 75 13.40 16.62 -4.24
N ARG A 76 14.24 17.60 -3.87
CA ARG A 76 15.67 17.62 -4.20
C ARG A 76 16.43 16.40 -3.69
N ILE A 77 16.12 15.95 -2.48
CA ILE A 77 16.80 14.81 -1.83
C ILE A 77 16.06 13.48 -2.03
N GLY A 78 14.93 13.49 -2.77
CA GLY A 78 14.04 12.35 -2.92
C GLY A 78 12.87 12.38 -1.92
N ARG A 79 11.68 11.97 -2.37
CA ARG A 79 10.49 11.88 -1.54
C ARG A 79 10.46 10.52 -0.86
N LEU A 80 10.21 10.52 0.45
CA LEU A 80 10.03 9.33 1.25
C LEU A 80 8.56 8.91 1.30
N PHE A 81 8.34 7.61 1.34
CA PHE A 81 7.09 6.96 1.68
C PHE A 81 7.27 6.31 3.05
N THR A 82 6.50 6.77 4.03
CA THR A 82 6.62 6.34 5.43
C THR A 82 5.38 5.55 5.85
N MET A 83 5.62 4.40 6.47
CA MET A 83 4.59 3.54 7.06
C MET A 83 4.94 3.31 8.53
N LYS A 84 4.10 3.82 9.44
CA LYS A 84 4.31 3.62 10.87
C LYS A 84 3.76 2.27 11.31
N ALA A 85 4.43 1.62 12.27
CA ALA A 85 3.96 0.36 12.83
C ALA A 85 2.60 0.52 13.54
N ALA A 86 2.38 1.65 14.21
CA ALA A 86 1.13 1.95 14.89
C ALA A 86 -0.07 2.07 13.93
N ASP A 87 0.16 2.48 12.69
CA ASP A 87 -0.87 2.66 11.67
C ASP A 87 -1.15 1.36 10.88
N ALA A 88 -0.41 0.28 11.16
CA ALA A 88 -0.40 -0.97 10.40
C ALA A 88 -0.65 -2.20 11.30
N SER A 89 -1.41 -2.05 12.39
CA SER A 89 -1.58 -3.09 13.43
C SER A 89 -2.09 -4.44 12.92
N ASP A 90 -2.75 -4.47 11.76
CA ASP A 90 -3.24 -5.63 11.04
C ASP A 90 -2.55 -5.88 9.69
N CYS A 91 -1.30 -5.42 9.55
CA CYS A 91 -0.53 -5.49 8.30
C CYS A 91 -1.09 -4.57 7.21
N GLY A 92 -1.29 -3.31 7.58
CA GLY A 92 -1.83 -2.28 6.72
C GLY A 92 -1.21 -2.27 5.31
N GLU A 93 -2.07 -2.02 4.34
CA GLU A 93 -1.73 -1.94 2.92
C GLU A 93 -2.26 -0.63 2.36
N TRP A 94 -1.41 0.09 1.62
CA TRP A 94 -1.71 1.42 1.08
C TRP A 94 -1.52 1.42 -0.42
N ALA A 95 -2.49 1.98 -1.14
CA ALA A 95 -2.37 2.21 -2.57
C ALA A 95 -1.27 3.24 -2.85
N LEU A 96 -0.37 2.92 -3.77
CA LEU A 96 0.68 3.81 -4.25
C LEU A 96 0.24 4.52 -5.53
N TYR A 97 -0.21 3.75 -6.51
CA TYR A 97 -0.68 4.24 -7.80
C TYR A 97 -1.38 3.12 -8.57
N ALA A 98 -2.34 3.45 -9.44
CA ALA A 98 -2.99 2.51 -10.33
C ALA A 98 -3.00 3.04 -11.77
N ARG A 99 -2.87 2.13 -12.73
CA ARG A 99 -2.86 2.43 -14.16
C ARG A 99 -3.38 1.24 -14.93
N GLY A 100 -4.39 1.47 -15.77
CA GLY A 100 -4.93 0.43 -16.64
C GLY A 100 -5.25 -0.83 -15.84
N THR A 101 -4.66 -1.95 -16.25
CA THR A 101 -4.84 -3.28 -15.66
C THR A 101 -4.12 -3.50 -14.32
N ALA A 102 -3.20 -2.61 -13.93
CA ALA A 102 -2.32 -2.82 -12.77
C ALA A 102 -2.53 -1.79 -11.65
N ALA A 103 -2.39 -2.24 -10.41
CA ALA A 103 -2.35 -1.38 -9.23
C ALA A 103 -1.17 -1.77 -8.33
N ALA A 104 -0.44 -0.76 -7.85
CA ALA A 104 0.66 -0.93 -6.92
C ALA A 104 0.24 -0.58 -5.50
N TYR A 105 0.61 -1.46 -4.58
CA TYR A 105 0.38 -1.29 -3.14
C TYR A 105 1.68 -1.47 -2.37
N ALA A 106 1.78 -0.77 -1.24
CA ALA A 106 2.79 -1.00 -0.24
C ALA A 106 2.15 -1.60 1.00
N LYS A 107 2.67 -2.74 1.44
CA LYS A 107 2.24 -3.44 2.65
C LYS A 107 3.35 -3.43 3.68
N LYS A 108 2.99 -3.09 4.91
CA LYS A 108 3.94 -3.17 6.02
C LYS A 108 4.04 -4.62 6.45
N ILE A 109 5.25 -5.17 6.53
CA ILE A 109 5.48 -6.59 6.89
C ILE A 109 6.24 -6.78 8.20
N ASN A 110 6.86 -5.72 8.71
CA ASN A 110 7.50 -5.71 10.02
C ASN A 110 6.88 -4.64 10.90
N MET A 111 6.26 -5.01 12.03
CA MET A 111 5.62 -4.04 12.96
C MET A 111 6.52 -3.62 14.13
N THR A 112 7.79 -3.99 14.12
CA THR A 112 8.71 -3.67 15.22
C THR A 112 9.38 -2.30 15.10
N TYR A 113 9.30 -1.67 13.92
CA TYR A 113 9.84 -0.33 13.66
C TYR A 113 9.01 0.40 12.61
N ASP A 114 9.15 1.73 12.56
CA ASP A 114 8.59 2.55 11.48
C ASP A 114 9.48 2.44 10.24
N SER A 115 8.83 2.25 9.09
CA SER A 115 9.51 2.07 7.81
C SER A 115 9.43 3.34 6.99
N SER A 116 10.52 3.75 6.35
CA SER A 116 10.50 4.88 5.42
C SER A 116 11.48 4.65 4.29
N VAL A 117 10.99 4.64 3.05
CA VAL A 117 11.78 4.32 1.85
C VAL A 117 11.56 5.38 0.77
N LEU A 118 12.52 5.56 -0.13
CA LEU A 118 12.38 6.44 -1.27
C LEU A 118 11.38 5.88 -2.29
N PHE A 119 10.57 6.76 -2.88
CA PHE A 119 9.74 6.37 -4.03
C PHE A 119 10.56 5.86 -5.22
N SER A 120 11.84 6.26 -5.35
CA SER A 120 12.75 5.69 -6.35
C SER A 120 13.14 4.25 -6.04
N ASP A 121 13.33 3.89 -4.77
CA ASP A 121 13.63 2.50 -4.37
C ASP A 121 12.40 1.62 -4.61
N ILE A 122 11.19 2.12 -4.30
CA ILE A 122 9.93 1.45 -4.66
C ILE A 122 9.84 1.24 -6.18
N ALA A 123 10.15 2.26 -6.98
CA ALA A 123 10.12 2.14 -8.44
C ALA A 123 11.12 1.11 -8.96
N ASP A 124 12.36 1.13 -8.45
CA ASP A 124 13.41 0.18 -8.81
C ASP A 124 13.06 -1.25 -8.37
N THR A 125 12.31 -1.41 -7.27
CA THR A 125 11.74 -2.71 -6.85
C THR A 125 10.73 -3.24 -7.87
N ILE A 126 9.97 -2.36 -8.50
CA ILE A 126 8.95 -2.75 -9.49
C ILE A 126 9.59 -3.12 -10.82
N ASP A 127 10.50 -2.31 -11.37
CA ASP A 127 11.00 -2.47 -12.74
C ASP A 127 12.51 -2.85 -12.86
N GLY A 128 13.24 -2.95 -11.75
CA GLY A 128 14.68 -3.25 -11.73
C GLY A 128 15.58 -2.02 -11.90
N GLY A 129 14.98 -0.84 -12.08
CA GLY A 129 15.69 0.43 -12.25
C GLY A 129 16.64 0.41 -13.44
N LYS A 130 17.89 0.84 -13.21
CA LYS A 130 18.92 0.90 -14.26
C LYS A 130 19.65 -0.42 -14.51
N LYS A 131 19.35 -1.47 -13.75
CA LYS A 131 20.07 -2.75 -13.77
C LYS A 131 19.15 -3.81 -14.37
N SER A 132 19.33 -4.14 -15.64
CA SER A 132 18.51 -5.13 -16.35
C SER A 132 18.49 -6.50 -15.68
N GLU A 133 19.54 -6.86 -14.94
CA GLU A 133 19.69 -8.14 -14.28
C GLU A 133 19.07 -8.15 -12.87
N ALA A 134 18.79 -6.98 -12.27
CA ALA A 134 18.26 -6.89 -10.92
C ALA A 134 16.87 -7.53 -10.85
N ASP A 135 16.59 -8.25 -9.76
CA ASP A 135 15.26 -8.78 -9.51
C ASP A 135 14.25 -7.65 -9.34
N SER A 136 13.06 -7.88 -9.89
CA SER A 136 11.99 -6.90 -9.91
C SER A 136 10.65 -7.58 -10.18
N ILE A 137 9.57 -6.94 -9.74
CA ILE A 137 8.22 -7.47 -9.93
C ILE A 137 7.86 -7.55 -11.42
N LEU A 138 8.41 -6.67 -12.26
CA LEU A 138 8.19 -6.69 -13.71
C LEU A 138 8.68 -8.00 -14.37
N LYS A 139 9.65 -8.70 -13.78
CA LYS A 139 10.05 -10.04 -14.24
C LYS A 139 8.95 -11.08 -14.11
N CYS A 140 7.95 -10.86 -13.24
CA CYS A 140 6.77 -11.72 -13.11
C CYS A 140 5.74 -11.51 -14.25
N GLN A 141 5.96 -10.56 -15.16
CA GLN A 141 5.10 -10.32 -16.31
C GLN A 141 3.63 -10.16 -15.90
N ALA A 142 2.71 -10.85 -16.58
CA ALA A 142 1.28 -10.73 -16.35
C ALA A 142 0.80 -11.35 -15.03
N ASP A 143 1.62 -12.16 -14.37
CA ASP A 143 1.24 -12.78 -13.09
C ASP A 143 1.12 -11.73 -11.99
N GLY A 144 1.84 -10.62 -12.11
CA GLY A 144 2.06 -9.71 -10.98
C GLY A 144 2.88 -10.40 -9.89
N GLY A 145 3.04 -9.73 -8.76
CA GLY A 145 3.84 -10.29 -7.69
C GLY A 145 4.04 -9.36 -6.52
N SER A 146 4.80 -9.84 -5.55
CA SER A 146 5.27 -9.07 -4.40
C SER A 146 6.77 -9.15 -4.24
N PHE A 147 7.38 -8.06 -3.77
CA PHE A 147 8.80 -8.03 -3.47
C PHE A 147 9.12 -7.04 -2.35
N GLY A 148 10.02 -7.39 -1.45
CA GLY A 148 10.54 -6.46 -0.45
C GLY A 148 11.20 -5.26 -1.14
N THR A 149 11.01 -4.07 -0.60
CA THR A 149 11.57 -2.86 -1.20
C THR A 149 13.09 -2.98 -1.28
N GLN A 150 13.63 -2.84 -2.50
CA GLN A 150 15.05 -2.90 -2.78
C GLN A 150 15.68 -1.51 -2.59
N ILE A 151 16.57 -1.40 -1.61
CA ILE A 151 17.26 -0.15 -1.31
C ILE A 151 18.54 -0.07 -2.15
N ALA A 152 18.58 0.85 -3.10
CA ALA A 152 19.73 0.97 -4.00
C ALA A 152 20.95 1.61 -3.31
N ASP A 153 20.71 2.56 -2.40
CA ASP A 153 21.74 3.31 -1.68
C ASP A 153 21.26 3.71 -0.27
N VAL A 154 21.75 3.02 0.76
CA VAL A 154 21.45 3.32 2.17
C VAL A 154 22.06 4.64 2.65
N ALA A 155 23.03 5.19 1.92
CA ALA A 155 23.64 6.49 2.21
C ALA A 155 22.99 7.65 1.42
N ALA A 156 21.88 7.39 0.72
CA ALA A 156 21.15 8.43 0.01
C ALA A 156 20.81 9.60 0.94
N PRO A 157 20.88 10.87 0.47
CA PRO A 157 20.69 12.04 1.33
C PRO A 157 19.40 12.05 2.16
N ALA A 158 18.31 11.46 1.65
CA ALA A 158 17.04 11.34 2.39
C ALA A 158 17.11 10.43 3.63
N TYR A 159 18.02 9.45 3.66
CA TYR A 159 18.14 8.49 4.78
C TYR A 159 19.08 8.97 5.89
N VAL A 160 19.84 10.04 5.65
CA VAL A 160 20.83 10.57 6.60
C VAL A 160 20.47 11.95 7.14
N THR A 161 19.28 12.46 6.82
CA THR A 161 18.76 13.69 7.44
C THR A 161 18.57 13.49 8.96
N PRO A 162 18.80 14.52 9.79
CA PRO A 162 18.51 14.44 11.22
C PRO A 162 17.09 13.95 11.51
N GLU A 163 16.10 14.44 10.76
CA GLU A 163 14.69 14.06 10.92
C GLU A 163 14.46 12.56 10.73
N TYR A 164 15.13 11.96 9.74
CA TYR A 164 15.04 10.52 9.48
C TYR A 164 15.71 9.69 10.58
N VAL A 165 16.92 10.10 11.00
CA VAL A 165 17.73 9.38 11.98
C VAL A 165 17.12 9.47 13.37
N GLU A 166 16.70 10.66 13.78
CA GLU A 166 16.09 10.92 15.09
C GLU A 166 14.72 10.26 15.24
N ALA A 167 13.94 10.19 14.15
CA ALA A 167 12.68 9.43 14.14
C ALA A 167 12.89 7.90 14.17
N GLY A 168 14.13 7.42 14.00
CA GLY A 168 14.46 6.01 14.06
C GLY A 168 13.95 5.17 12.87
N PHE A 169 13.62 5.81 11.74
CA PHE A 169 13.10 5.11 10.57
C PHE A 169 14.08 4.08 10.00
N LYS A 170 13.54 3.00 9.45
CA LYS A 170 14.30 1.97 8.74
C LYS A 170 13.92 1.94 7.26
N PRO A 171 14.90 1.87 6.35
CA PRO A 171 14.63 1.71 4.92
C PRO A 171 14.36 0.23 4.61
N ASP A 172 13.38 -0.36 5.29
CA ASP A 172 13.08 -1.79 5.25
C ASP A 172 11.66 -2.05 5.79
N GLY A 173 11.15 -3.28 5.69
CA GLY A 173 9.90 -3.71 6.31
C GLY A 173 8.65 -3.35 5.49
N ILE A 174 8.84 -3.01 4.21
CA ILE A 174 7.79 -2.71 3.23
C ILE A 174 7.88 -3.70 2.07
N LEU A 175 6.77 -4.39 1.82
CA LEU A 175 6.54 -5.25 0.67
C LEU A 175 5.75 -4.48 -0.39
N ILE A 176 6.26 -4.43 -1.61
CA ILE A 176 5.57 -3.85 -2.77
C ILE A 176 4.81 -4.94 -3.48
N LYS A 177 3.57 -4.66 -3.88
CA LYS A 177 2.69 -5.61 -4.59
C LYS A 177 2.19 -5.00 -5.88
N ILE A 178 2.15 -5.79 -6.94
CA ILE A 178 1.49 -5.49 -8.21
C ILE A 178 0.36 -6.48 -8.40
N VAL A 179 -0.87 -5.96 -8.44
CA VAL A 179 -2.11 -6.74 -8.52
C VAL A 179 -3.03 -6.19 -9.60
N SER A 180 -4.07 -6.95 -9.94
CA SER A 180 -5.09 -6.50 -10.88
C SER A 180 -5.77 -5.25 -10.35
N ASN A 181 -5.88 -4.23 -11.19
CA ASN A 181 -6.73 -3.09 -10.90
C ASN A 181 -8.20 -3.46 -11.19
N LYS A 182 -9.00 -3.67 -10.12
CA LYS A 182 -10.41 -4.10 -10.22
C LYS A 182 -11.40 -2.95 -10.38
N GLU A 183 -10.94 -1.70 -10.49
CA GLU A 183 -11.80 -0.56 -10.77
C GLU A 183 -12.14 -0.39 -12.28
N LEU A 184 -11.75 -1.38 -13.10
CA LEU A 184 -12.11 -1.52 -14.51
C LEU A 184 -12.94 -2.79 -14.74
#